data_AF-A0A6B2M5W7-F1
#
_entry.id   AF-A0A6B2M5W7-F1
#
_cell.length_a   1.000
_cell.length_b   1.000
_cell.length_c   1.000
_cell.angle_alpha   90.00
_cell.angle_beta   90.00
_cell.angle_gamma   90.00
#
_symmetry.space_group_name_H-M   'P 1'
#
loop_
_entity.id
_entity.type
_entity.pdbx_description
1 polymer ?
#
loop_
_entity_poly.entity_id
_entity_poly.type
_entity_poly.pdbx_seq_one_letter_code
_entity_poly.pdbx_strand_id
1 'polypeptide(L)'
;MISSKLDAHGKAGFSLLELLVVLGILSLLAGLATGGSKGIQNWLAASESQSLFMEIANACQQYRMEHGEWPEAFRAGETDLNAAAEDWSKALAGYLERRVLDRVLRDGFGNTRLFLVLDSDGDHWIEPGQFEAMEEGIVPDRIWARVAIYSLDEAGRLTAKSWTDED
;
A
#
# COMPACT_ATOMS: atom_id res chain seq x y z
N MET A 1 -46.48 63.00 0.90
CA MET A 1 -46.45 62.03 2.01
C MET A 1 -46.37 60.63 1.41
N ILE A 2 -45.26 59.93 1.62
CA ILE A 2 -44.95 58.62 1.01
C ILE A 2 -45.47 57.54 1.97
N SER A 3 -46.36 56.68 1.48
CA SER A 3 -46.89 55.53 2.24
C SER A 3 -45.91 54.37 2.12
N SER A 4 -45.22 53.99 3.20
CA SER A 4 -44.35 52.81 3.23
C SER A 4 -45.21 51.56 3.38
N LYS A 5 -45.29 50.75 2.32
CA LYS A 5 -45.74 49.36 2.46
C LYS A 5 -44.60 48.58 3.11
N LEU A 6 -44.82 48.08 4.33
CA LEU A 6 -43.98 47.05 4.92
C LEU A 6 -44.46 45.70 4.38
N ASP A 7 -43.67 45.08 3.50
CA ASP A 7 -43.90 43.72 3.05
C ASP A 7 -43.49 42.75 4.17
N ALA A 8 -44.48 42.21 4.86
CA ALA A 8 -44.30 41.12 5.83
C ALA A 8 -43.84 39.87 5.08
N HIS A 9 -42.56 39.53 5.24
CA HIS A 9 -42.00 38.27 4.73
C HIS A 9 -42.60 37.11 5.51
N GLY A 10 -43.53 36.37 4.88
CA GLY A 10 -44.11 35.15 5.45
C GLY A 10 -43.01 34.12 5.71
N LYS A 11 -42.86 33.71 6.97
CA LYS A 11 -42.04 32.55 7.35
C LYS A 11 -42.69 31.29 6.77
N ALA A 12 -42.18 30.80 5.64
CA ALA A 12 -42.54 29.50 5.10
C ALA A 12 -41.97 28.42 6.03
N GLY A 13 -42.84 27.81 6.83
CA GLY A 13 -42.50 26.60 7.61
C GLY A 13 -42.56 25.38 6.69
N PHE A 14 -41.56 24.50 6.79
CA PHE A 14 -41.55 23.23 6.07
C PHE A 14 -42.75 22.37 6.45
N SER A 15 -43.38 21.75 5.45
CA SER A 15 -44.46 20.79 5.66
C SER A 15 -43.91 19.48 6.24
N LEU A 16 -44.67 18.80 7.11
CA LEU A 16 -44.33 17.47 7.63
C LEU A 16 -44.09 16.46 6.50
N LEU A 17 -44.85 16.59 5.41
CA LEU A 17 -44.71 15.73 4.23
C LEU A 17 -43.36 15.97 3.54
N GLU A 18 -42.93 17.22 3.47
CA GLU A 18 -41.68 17.62 2.82
C GLU A 18 -40.47 17.10 3.61
N LEU A 19 -40.53 17.18 4.95
CA LEU A 19 -39.53 16.58 5.82
C LEU A 19 -39.48 15.05 5.66
N LEU A 20 -40.64 14.39 5.53
CA LEU A 20 -40.71 12.95 5.35
C LEU A 20 -40.12 12.52 3.99
N VAL A 21 -40.43 13.25 2.92
CA VAL A 21 -39.85 13.01 1.59
C VAL A 21 -38.34 13.24 1.60
N VAL A 22 -37.85 14.30 2.23
CA VAL A 22 -36.41 14.58 2.33
C VAL A 22 -35.70 13.48 3.10
N LEU A 23 -36.22 13.04 4.25
CA LEU A 23 -35.64 11.93 5.00
C LEU A 23 -35.68 10.61 4.21
N GLY A 24 -36.75 10.37 3.44
CA GLY A 24 -36.86 9.24 2.52
C GLY A 24 -35.78 9.26 1.44
N ILE A 25 -35.61 10.40 0.75
CA ILE A 25 -34.58 10.59 -0.28
C ILE A 25 -33.17 10.46 0.33
N LEU A 26 -32.92 11.05 1.49
CA LEU A 26 -31.63 10.96 2.18
C LEU A 26 -31.29 9.52 2.57
N SER A 27 -32.27 8.74 3.06
CA SER A 27 -32.06 7.33 3.40
C SER A 27 -31.74 6.48 2.18
N LEU A 28 -32.38 6.75 1.05
CA LEU A 28 -32.12 6.08 -0.22
C LEU A 28 -30.72 6.42 -0.75
N LEU A 29 -30.34 7.70 -0.74
CA LEU A 29 -29.02 8.16 -1.16
C LEU A 29 -27.90 7.58 -0.28
N ALA A 30 -28.12 7.55 1.04
CA ALA A 30 -27.18 6.94 1.98
C ALA A 30 -27.00 5.44 1.73
N GLY A 31 -28.08 4.71 1.41
CA GLY A 31 -28.02 3.30 1.08
C GLY A 31 -27.17 3.02 -0.17
N LEU A 32 -27.30 3.83 -1.22
CA LEU A 32 -26.52 3.67 -2.46
C LEU A 32 -25.04 4.03 -2.27
N ALA A 33 -24.72 4.99 -1.41
CA ALA A 33 -23.35 5.42 -1.15
C ALA A 33 -22.46 4.32 -0.51
N THR A 34 -23.04 3.37 0.23
CA THR A 34 -22.27 2.33 0.92
C THR A 34 -21.68 1.23 0.01
N GLY A 35 -22.14 1.13 -1.24
CA GLY A 35 -21.74 0.05 -2.17
C GLY A 35 -20.31 0.14 -2.75
N GLY A 36 -19.61 1.27 -2.57
CA GLY A 36 -18.29 1.53 -3.18
C GLY A 36 -17.07 1.30 -2.28
N SER A 37 -17.26 0.86 -1.03
CA SER A 37 -16.20 0.84 0.00
C SER A 37 -15.03 -0.11 -0.31
N LYS A 38 -15.30 -1.28 -0.89
CA LYS A 38 -14.26 -2.29 -1.15
C LYS A 38 -13.21 -1.84 -2.18
N GLY A 39 -13.63 -1.12 -3.22
CA GLY A 39 -12.71 -0.61 -4.24
C GLY A 39 -11.74 0.43 -3.67
N ILE A 40 -12.26 1.34 -2.84
CA ILE A 40 -11.46 2.36 -2.16
C ILE A 40 -10.50 1.72 -1.15
N GLN A 41 -10.96 0.73 -0.39
CA GLN A 41 -10.13 0.00 0.57
C GLN A 41 -8.99 -0.75 -0.11
N ASN A 42 -9.26 -1.46 -1.20
CA ASN A 42 -8.22 -2.18 -1.95
C ASN A 42 -7.18 -1.22 -2.56
N TRP A 43 -7.64 -0.08 -3.10
CA TRP A 43 -6.73 0.95 -3.61
C TRP A 43 -5.87 1.55 -2.50
N LEU A 44 -6.45 1.84 -1.34
CA LEU A 44 -5.72 2.36 -0.19
C LEU A 44 -4.69 1.35 0.30
N ALA A 45 -5.09 0.09 0.44
CA ALA A 45 -4.21 -1.01 0.84
C ALA A 45 -3.04 -1.19 -0.15
N ALA A 46 -3.31 -1.16 -1.46
CA ALA A 46 -2.27 -1.20 -2.48
C ALA A 46 -1.32 0.01 -2.35
N SER A 47 -1.86 1.22 -2.18
CA SER A 47 -1.06 2.44 -2.02
C SER A 47 -0.19 2.41 -0.77
N GLU A 48 -0.70 1.90 0.35
CA GLU A 48 0.08 1.73 1.59
C GLU A 48 1.20 0.72 1.40
N SER A 49 0.92 -0.40 0.74
CA SER A 49 1.92 -1.42 0.42
C SER A 49 3.05 -0.85 -0.46
N GLN A 50 2.70 -0.10 -1.51
CA GLN A 50 3.69 0.56 -2.36
C GLN A 50 4.54 1.56 -1.59
N SER A 51 3.95 2.36 -0.70
CA SER A 51 4.70 3.30 0.13
C SER A 51 5.72 2.59 1.02
N LEU A 52 5.34 1.47 1.64
CA LEU A 52 6.24 0.67 2.45
C LEU A 52 7.39 0.09 1.61
N PHE A 53 7.07 -0.45 0.44
CA PHE A 53 8.08 -1.04 -0.45
C PHE A 53 9.06 0.02 -0.95
N MET A 54 8.57 1.19 -1.33
CA MET A 54 9.41 2.32 -1.74
C MET A 54 10.33 2.78 -0.61
N GLU A 55 9.85 2.81 0.63
CA GLU A 55 10.66 3.19 1.79
C GLU A 55 11.85 2.23 1.97
N ILE A 56 11.58 0.92 2.00
CA ILE A 56 12.61 -0.11 2.18
C ILE A 56 13.57 -0.16 0.98
N ALA A 57 13.04 -0.10 -0.24
CA ALA A 57 13.87 -0.10 -1.45
C ALA A 57 14.79 1.13 -1.49
N ASN A 58 14.28 2.32 -1.14
CA ASN A 58 15.08 3.54 -1.07
C ASN A 58 16.16 3.44 0.01
N ALA A 59 15.85 2.89 1.19
CA ALA A 59 16.85 2.64 2.23
C ALA A 59 17.97 1.70 1.75
N CYS A 60 17.62 0.63 1.02
CA CYS A 60 18.60 -0.28 0.41
C CYS A 60 19.49 0.47 -0.60
N GLN A 61 18.90 1.31 -1.45
CA GLN A 61 19.65 2.08 -2.45
C GLN A 61 20.60 3.08 -1.79
N GLN A 62 20.15 3.80 -0.76
CA GLN A 62 20.99 4.74 -0.01
C GLN A 62 22.16 4.03 0.66
N TYR A 63 21.91 2.88 1.31
CA TYR A 63 22.96 2.05 1.87
C TYR A 63 24.00 1.67 0.80
N ARG A 64 23.55 1.23 -0.38
CA ARG A 64 24.46 0.88 -1.49
C ARG A 64 25.23 2.10 -2.00
N MET A 65 24.63 3.28 -2.06
CA MET A 65 25.32 4.51 -2.47
C MET A 65 26.43 4.90 -1.48
N GLU A 66 26.23 4.67 -0.19
CA GLU A 66 27.20 5.02 0.85
C GLU A 66 28.30 3.95 1.03
N HIS A 67 27.92 2.67 1.00
CA HIS A 67 28.84 1.55 1.27
C HIS A 67 29.38 0.86 0.01
N GLY A 68 28.81 1.12 -1.17
CA GLY A 68 29.19 0.50 -2.44
C GLY A 68 28.61 -0.91 -2.66
N GLU A 69 28.10 -1.54 -1.61
CA GLU A 69 27.55 -2.91 -1.61
C GLU A 69 26.15 -2.93 -1.01
N TRP A 70 25.38 -3.98 -1.34
CA TRP A 70 24.11 -4.25 -0.68
C TRP A 70 24.30 -4.77 0.76
N PRO A 71 23.30 -4.56 1.65
CA PRO A 71 23.32 -5.15 2.99
C PRO A 71 23.51 -6.67 2.94
N GLU A 72 24.41 -7.20 3.77
CA GLU A 72 24.73 -8.64 3.80
C GLU A 72 23.51 -9.52 4.05
N ALA A 73 22.57 -9.04 4.88
CA ALA A 73 21.31 -9.73 5.19
C ALA A 73 20.48 -10.07 3.96
N PHE A 74 20.65 -9.34 2.85
CA PHE A 74 19.90 -9.54 1.61
C PHE A 74 20.70 -10.23 0.49
N ARG A 75 21.97 -10.59 0.73
CA ARG A 75 22.81 -11.22 -0.30
C ARG A 75 22.59 -12.72 -0.44
N ALA A 76 21.97 -13.36 0.55
CA ALA A 76 21.75 -14.80 0.57
C ALA A 76 20.63 -15.27 -0.38
N GLY A 77 19.96 -14.34 -1.08
CA GLY A 77 18.83 -14.62 -1.95
C GLY A 77 17.57 -13.90 -1.45
N GLU A 78 16.44 -14.59 -1.54
CA GLU A 78 15.19 -14.07 -1.02
C GLU A 78 15.23 -13.93 0.50
N THR A 79 14.76 -12.78 0.99
CA THR A 79 14.74 -12.48 2.42
C THR A 79 13.33 -12.21 2.89
N ASP A 80 12.85 -12.99 3.86
CA ASP A 80 11.63 -12.67 4.61
C ASP A 80 11.93 -11.49 5.56
N LEU A 81 11.28 -10.36 5.30
CA LEU A 81 11.54 -9.10 5.99
C LEU A 81 11.14 -9.13 7.46
N ASN A 82 10.18 -9.96 7.87
CA ASN A 82 9.81 -10.07 9.28
C ASN A 82 10.64 -11.14 10.00
N ALA A 83 10.95 -12.26 9.34
CA ALA A 83 11.76 -13.32 9.94
C ALA A 83 13.23 -12.90 10.13
N ALA A 84 13.79 -12.16 9.17
CA ALA A 84 15.16 -11.65 9.22
C ALA A 84 15.25 -10.19 9.73
N ALA A 85 14.19 -9.69 10.39
CA ALA A 85 14.06 -8.29 10.79
C ALA A 85 15.30 -7.77 11.56
N GLU A 86 15.87 -8.55 12.47
CA GLU A 86 17.00 -8.11 13.29
C GLU A 86 18.26 -7.78 12.47
N ASP A 87 18.54 -8.57 11.43
CA ASP A 87 19.77 -8.45 10.64
C ASP A 87 19.73 -7.25 9.69
N TRP A 88 18.68 -7.15 8.87
CA TRP A 88 18.58 -6.09 7.87
C TRP A 88 18.14 -4.75 8.48
N SER A 89 17.25 -4.75 9.48
CA SER A 89 16.77 -3.49 10.07
C SER A 89 17.89 -2.74 10.77
N LYS A 90 18.81 -3.48 11.42
CA LYS A 90 20.01 -2.91 12.03
C LYS A 90 20.95 -2.30 10.99
N ALA A 91 21.15 -2.99 9.87
CA ALA A 91 21.97 -2.48 8.76
C ALA A 91 21.36 -1.21 8.13
N LEU A 92 20.04 -1.16 8.05
CA LEU A 92 19.31 -0.04 7.44
C LEU A 92 18.77 1.01 8.43
N ALA A 93 19.10 0.90 9.73
CA ALA A 93 18.51 1.75 10.77
C ALA A 93 18.73 3.25 10.56
N GLY A 94 19.82 3.64 9.89
CA GLY A 94 20.10 5.04 9.55
C GLY A 94 19.29 5.60 8.39
N TYR A 95 18.70 4.73 7.56
CA TYR A 95 18.03 5.09 6.30
C TYR A 95 16.52 4.88 6.33
N LEU A 96 16.00 4.20 7.36
CA LEU A 96 14.59 3.88 7.53
C LEU A 96 13.89 4.87 8.46
N GLU A 97 12.58 5.04 8.27
CA GLU A 97 11.78 5.74 9.27
C GLU A 97 11.66 4.88 10.54
N ARG A 98 11.61 5.55 11.70
CA ARG A 98 11.43 4.90 13.02
C ARG A 98 10.27 3.89 13.03
N ARG A 99 9.22 4.17 12.27
CA ARG A 99 8.02 3.33 12.17
C ARG A 99 8.32 1.91 11.68
N VAL A 100 9.28 1.74 10.77
CA VAL A 100 9.65 0.45 10.18
C VAL A 100 10.50 -0.39 11.14
N LEU A 101 11.30 0.26 12.00
CA LEU A 101 12.23 -0.43 12.91
C LEU A 101 11.55 -1.07 14.14
N ASP A 102 10.49 -0.46 14.66
CA ASP A 102 9.90 -0.85 15.95
C ASP A 102 8.69 -1.81 15.83
N ARG A 103 8.37 -2.31 14.62
CA ARG A 103 7.12 -3.05 14.38
C ARG A 103 7.29 -4.23 13.44
N VAL A 104 6.46 -5.26 13.65
CA VAL A 104 6.17 -6.28 12.63
C VAL A 104 5.61 -5.58 11.40
N LEU A 105 6.29 -5.73 10.28
CA LEU A 105 5.87 -5.15 9.02
C LEU A 105 4.59 -5.80 8.53
N ARG A 106 3.69 -4.95 8.04
CA ARG A 106 2.43 -5.36 7.42
C ARG A 106 2.25 -4.56 6.16
N ASP A 107 1.86 -5.23 5.09
CA ASP A 107 1.36 -4.52 3.90
C ASP A 107 0.00 -3.86 4.20
N GLY A 108 -0.54 -3.10 3.25
CA GLY A 108 -1.83 -2.43 3.43
C GLY A 108 -3.03 -3.38 3.45
N PHE A 109 -2.84 -4.67 3.12
CA PHE A 109 -3.85 -5.72 3.26
C PHE A 109 -3.74 -6.45 4.61
N GLY A 110 -2.72 -6.12 5.42
CA GLY A 110 -2.47 -6.70 6.74
C GLY A 110 -1.57 -7.93 6.74
N ASN A 111 -1.05 -8.34 5.57
CA ASN A 111 -0.19 -9.51 5.41
C ASN A 111 1.20 -9.24 6.01
N THR A 112 1.79 -10.28 6.61
CA THR A 112 3.11 -10.21 7.25
C THR A 112 4.18 -11.02 6.50
N ARG A 113 3.79 -11.74 5.45
CA ARG A 113 4.71 -12.50 4.60
C ARG A 113 5.24 -11.57 3.52
N LEU A 114 6.21 -10.74 3.89
CA LEU A 114 6.84 -9.79 3.01
C LEU A 114 8.24 -10.25 2.68
N PHE A 115 8.57 -10.27 1.40
CA PHE A 115 9.83 -10.78 0.90
C PHE A 115 10.55 -9.74 0.07
N LEU A 116 11.87 -9.76 0.11
CA LEU A 116 12.75 -8.90 -0.66
C LEU A 116 13.78 -9.74 -1.40
N VAL A 117 13.97 -9.43 -2.68
CA VAL A 117 14.98 -10.01 -3.55
C VAL A 117 15.83 -8.90 -4.14
N LEU A 118 17.16 -9.11 -4.19
CA LEU A 118 18.11 -8.17 -4.76
C LEU A 118 18.72 -8.68 -6.07
N ASP A 119 18.98 -7.73 -6.96
CA ASP A 119 19.97 -7.85 -8.03
C ASP A 119 21.37 -7.89 -7.38
N SER A 120 21.88 -9.10 -7.16
CA SER A 120 23.11 -9.36 -6.42
C SER A 120 24.36 -9.42 -7.31
N ASP A 121 24.20 -9.70 -8.60
CA ASP A 121 25.27 -9.77 -9.60
C ASP A 121 25.45 -8.45 -10.38
N GLY A 122 24.48 -7.53 -10.28
CA GLY A 122 24.57 -6.15 -10.75
C GLY A 122 24.20 -5.98 -12.23
N ASP A 123 23.51 -6.95 -12.82
CA ASP A 123 23.10 -6.93 -14.22
C ASP A 123 21.73 -6.29 -14.46
N HIS A 124 21.09 -5.83 -13.38
CA HIS A 124 19.76 -5.20 -13.32
C HIS A 124 18.58 -6.13 -13.60
N TRP A 125 18.82 -7.43 -13.67
CA TRP A 125 17.79 -8.45 -13.75
C TRP A 125 17.67 -9.20 -12.43
N ILE A 126 16.45 -9.58 -12.11
CA ILE A 126 16.16 -10.58 -11.08
C ILE A 126 15.50 -11.75 -11.80
N GLU A 127 16.11 -12.92 -11.63
CA GLU A 127 15.74 -14.18 -12.28
C GLU A 127 14.62 -14.91 -11.51
N PRO A 128 13.77 -15.70 -12.19
CA PRO A 128 12.67 -16.45 -11.57
C PRO A 128 13.09 -17.29 -10.37
N GLY A 129 14.26 -17.93 -10.47
CA GLY A 129 14.77 -18.83 -9.45
C GLY A 129 15.12 -18.15 -8.14
N GLN A 130 15.11 -16.81 -8.09
CA GLN A 130 15.36 -16.05 -6.87
C GLN A 130 14.08 -15.81 -6.04
N PHE A 131 12.90 -16.17 -6.54
CA PHE A 131 11.62 -16.06 -5.83
C PHE A 131 11.24 -17.39 -5.18
N GLU A 132 11.85 -17.72 -4.04
CA GLU A 132 11.74 -19.03 -3.40
C GLU A 132 10.38 -19.28 -2.73
N ALA A 133 9.76 -18.26 -2.15
CA ALA A 133 8.49 -18.37 -1.44
C ALA A 133 7.26 -18.29 -2.37
N MET A 134 7.45 -17.94 -3.65
CA MET A 134 6.38 -17.90 -4.65
C MET A 134 6.08 -19.30 -5.22
N GLU A 135 4.82 -19.57 -5.51
CA GLU A 135 4.43 -20.78 -6.24
C GLU A 135 4.78 -20.68 -7.73
N GLU A 136 5.14 -21.80 -8.37
CA GLU A 136 5.64 -21.87 -9.76
C GLU A 136 4.71 -21.22 -10.82
N GLY A 137 3.42 -21.04 -10.52
CA GLY A 137 2.45 -20.37 -11.40
C GLY A 137 2.29 -18.85 -11.22
N ILE A 138 2.98 -18.25 -10.25
CA ILE A 138 2.93 -16.81 -9.96
C ILE A 138 4.31 -16.12 -10.03
N VAL A 139 5.37 -16.90 -10.17
CA VAL A 139 6.74 -16.40 -10.34
C VAL A 139 6.85 -15.64 -11.65
N PRO A 140 7.41 -14.41 -11.67
CA PRO A 140 7.64 -13.67 -12.90
C PRO A 140 8.80 -14.26 -13.72
N ASP A 141 8.74 -14.17 -15.05
CA ASP A 141 9.76 -14.73 -15.98
C ASP A 141 11.15 -14.10 -15.85
N ARG A 142 11.20 -12.79 -15.62
CA ARG A 142 12.39 -12.01 -15.22
C ARG A 142 11.90 -10.59 -15.01
N ILE A 143 12.53 -9.86 -14.10
CA ILE A 143 12.13 -8.47 -13.85
C ILE A 143 13.34 -7.54 -13.95
N TRP A 144 13.14 -6.39 -14.58
CA TRP A 144 14.13 -5.32 -14.60
C TRP A 144 14.01 -4.49 -13.32
N ALA A 145 14.71 -4.90 -12.27
CA ALA A 145 14.69 -4.25 -10.97
C ALA A 145 15.99 -4.49 -10.21
N ARG A 146 16.38 -3.51 -9.40
CA ARG A 146 17.52 -3.67 -8.46
C ARG A 146 17.11 -4.29 -7.13
N VAL A 147 15.87 -3.99 -6.72
CA VAL A 147 15.25 -4.44 -5.48
C VAL A 147 13.81 -4.78 -5.84
N ALA A 148 13.40 -6.01 -5.57
CA ALA A 148 12.03 -6.46 -5.73
C ALA A 148 11.46 -6.80 -4.36
N ILE A 149 10.33 -6.22 -4.02
CA ILE A 149 9.63 -6.46 -2.76
C ILE A 149 8.22 -6.91 -3.09
N TYR A 150 7.76 -7.95 -2.40
CA TYR A 150 6.43 -8.46 -2.60
C TYR A 150 5.81 -9.00 -1.31
N SER A 151 4.50 -9.17 -1.33
CA SER A 151 3.70 -9.66 -0.21
C SER A 151 2.82 -10.82 -0.64
N LEU A 152 2.79 -11.85 0.20
CA LEU A 152 1.92 -13.01 0.03
C LEU A 152 0.82 -13.03 1.11
N ASP A 153 -0.37 -13.47 0.75
CA ASP A 153 -1.40 -13.80 1.75
C ASP A 153 -1.06 -15.12 2.49
N GLU A 154 -1.90 -15.48 3.47
CA GLU A 154 -1.74 -16.76 4.21
C GLU A 154 -1.81 -17.99 3.31
N ALA A 155 -2.46 -17.89 2.15
CA ALA A 155 -2.58 -18.95 1.17
C ALA A 155 -1.43 -18.97 0.14
N GLY A 156 -0.42 -18.10 0.28
CA GLY A 156 0.72 -18.03 -0.63
C GLY A 156 0.46 -17.24 -1.91
N ARG A 157 -0.67 -16.54 -2.03
CA ARG A 157 -1.01 -15.76 -3.23
C ARG A 157 -0.37 -14.38 -3.19
N LEU A 158 0.10 -13.93 -4.34
CA LEU A 158 0.63 -12.58 -4.50
C LEU A 158 -0.46 -11.52 -4.29
N THR A 159 -0.23 -10.62 -3.35
CA THR A 159 -1.19 -9.53 -3.00
C THR A 159 -0.67 -8.15 -3.36
N ALA A 160 0.65 -7.92 -3.21
CA ALA A 160 1.31 -6.69 -3.59
C ALA A 160 2.73 -7.00 -4.10
N LYS A 161 3.23 -6.18 -5.02
CA LYS A 161 4.58 -6.26 -5.59
C LYS A 161 5.11 -4.89 -5.95
N SER A 162 6.42 -4.70 -5.96
CA SER A 162 7.07 -3.42 -6.27
C SER A 162 7.40 -3.24 -7.75
N TRP A 163 7.30 -4.28 -8.57
CA TRP A 163 7.56 -4.21 -10.01
C TRP A 163 6.25 -4.15 -10.81
N THR A 164 6.37 -3.63 -12.02
CA THR A 164 5.31 -3.62 -13.02
C THR A 164 5.50 -4.81 -13.94
N ASP A 165 4.40 -5.45 -14.35
CA ASP A 165 4.47 -6.41 -15.46
C ASP A 165 4.66 -5.62 -16.75
N GLU A 166 5.65 -5.97 -17.56
CA GLU A 166 5.71 -5.47 -18.93
C GLU A 166 4.65 -6.23 -19.75
N ASP A 167 3.68 -5.50 -20.30
CA ASP A 167 2.63 -6.03 -21.21
C ASP A 167 3.20 -6.59 -22.53
#